data_AF-A0A524MSN9-F1
#
_entry.id   AF-A0A524MSN9-F1
#
_cell.length_a   1.000
_cell.length_b   1.000
_cell.length_c   1.000
_cell.angle_alpha   90.00
_cell.angle_beta   90.00
_cell.angle_gamma   90.00
#
_symmetry.space_group_name_H-M   'P 1'
#
loop_
_entity.id
_entity.type
_entity.pdbx_description
1 polymer ?
#
loop_
_entity_poly.entity_id
_entity_poly.type
_entity_poly.pdbx_seq_one_letter_code
_entity_poly.pdbx_strand_id
1 'polypeptide(L)'
;MKQRSTRQKVMKQPVDPERVRTMPKQFGAVDRRLVYRKHIRCMSTEQIALYVFLECVSDAEGLSFYSDERICEYLHFSLNGLWKDREGLVQGCFLLYSRPIYQLLNLPQPLE
;
A
#
# COMPACT_ATOMS: atom_id res chain seq x y z
N MET A 1 2.41 30.70 28.43
CA MET A 1 3.57 29.99 27.84
C MET A 1 3.26 28.51 27.70
N LYS A 2 2.99 28.01 26.49
CA LYS A 2 2.74 26.56 26.27
C LYS A 2 4.09 25.84 26.16
N GLN A 3 4.40 25.00 27.14
CA GLN A 3 5.60 24.15 27.15
C GLN A 3 5.56 23.21 25.93
N ARG A 4 6.54 23.35 25.04
CA ARG A 4 6.77 22.42 23.93
C ARG A 4 7.35 21.14 24.51
N SER A 5 6.55 20.07 24.53
CA SER A 5 7.02 18.70 24.80
C SER A 5 8.16 18.35 23.85
N THR A 6 9.33 18.06 24.40
CA THR A 6 10.50 17.61 23.65
C THR A 6 10.24 16.18 23.20
N ARG A 7 10.07 15.94 21.89
CA ARG A 7 9.98 14.57 21.34
C ARG A 7 11.30 13.85 21.58
N GLN A 8 11.31 12.92 22.53
CA GLN A 8 12.45 12.04 22.73
C GLN A 8 12.58 11.10 21.51
N LYS A 9 13.74 11.14 20.84
CA LYS A 9 13.99 10.34 19.64
C LYS A 9 14.29 8.90 20.06
N VAL A 10 13.35 7.99 19.84
CA VAL A 10 13.56 6.55 20.05
C VAL A 10 14.61 6.05 19.05
N MET A 11 15.72 5.52 19.56
CA MET A 11 16.71 4.81 18.73
C MET A 11 16.16 3.43 18.38
N LYS A 12 16.05 3.15 17.08
CA LYS A 12 15.63 1.83 16.59
C LYS A 12 16.87 0.94 16.50
N GLN A 13 16.85 -0.18 17.20
CA GLN A 13 17.86 -1.23 17.06
C GLN A 13 17.20 -2.50 16.51
N PRO A 14 17.86 -3.26 15.63
CA PRO A 14 17.38 -4.58 15.22
C PRO A 14 17.21 -5.47 16.45
N VAL A 15 16.14 -6.27 16.49
CA VAL A 15 15.93 -7.28 17.55
C VAL A 15 17.01 -8.36 17.46
N ASP A 16 17.44 -8.69 16.24
CA ASP A 16 18.52 -9.62 15.95
C ASP A 16 19.43 -8.99 14.86
N PRO A 17 20.64 -8.52 15.22
CA PRO A 17 21.57 -7.90 14.28
C PRO A 17 22.11 -8.84 13.20
N GLU A 18 22.13 -10.15 13.43
CA GLU A 18 22.64 -11.14 12.46
C GLU A 18 21.59 -11.50 11.40
N ARG A 19 20.31 -11.23 11.68
CA ARG A 19 19.18 -11.51 10.78
C ARG A 19 18.60 -10.25 10.13
N VAL A 20 19.40 -9.20 9.96
CA VAL A 20 19.00 -8.01 9.20
C VAL A 20 18.90 -8.38 7.73
N ARG A 21 17.71 -8.20 7.13
CA ARG A 21 17.47 -8.53 5.73
C ARG A 21 18.41 -7.77 4.79
N THR A 22 18.91 -8.45 3.76
CA THR A 22 19.48 -7.82 2.57
C THR A 22 18.37 -7.52 1.58
N MET A 23 18.43 -6.39 0.87
CA MET A 23 17.44 -6.06 -0.16
C MET A 23 17.59 -7.04 -1.35
N PRO A 24 16.53 -7.78 -1.73
CA PRO A 24 16.57 -8.64 -2.91
C PRO A 24 16.76 -7.83 -4.19
N LYS A 25 17.22 -8.48 -5.27
CA LYS A 25 17.37 -7.84 -6.60
C LYS A 25 16.05 -7.28 -7.15
N GLN A 26 14.93 -7.89 -6.80
CA GLN A 26 13.59 -7.49 -7.19
C GLN A 26 12.81 -7.18 -5.92
N PHE A 27 12.55 -5.90 -5.66
CA PHE A 27 11.84 -5.42 -4.48
C PHE A 27 10.90 -4.28 -4.87
N GLY A 28 9.61 -4.44 -4.60
CA GLY A 28 8.62 -3.36 -4.70
C GLY A 28 8.67 -2.47 -3.46
N ALA A 29 8.78 -1.15 -3.66
CA ALA A 29 8.89 -0.18 -2.58
C ALA A 29 7.55 0.51 -2.33
N VAL A 30 6.86 0.16 -1.25
CA VAL A 30 5.65 0.87 -0.83
C VAL A 30 6.01 2.26 -0.27
N ASP A 31 5.37 3.30 -0.79
CA ASP A 31 5.60 4.66 -0.33
C ASP A 31 5.24 4.83 1.16
N ARG A 32 6.24 5.25 1.95
CA ARG A 32 6.11 5.47 3.39
C ARG A 32 5.05 6.50 3.76
N ARG A 33 4.68 7.40 2.85
CA ARG A 33 3.59 8.37 3.02
C ARG A 33 2.26 7.65 3.29
N LEU A 34 2.06 6.42 2.81
CA LEU A 34 0.86 5.62 3.08
C LEU A 34 0.56 5.57 4.59
N VAL A 35 1.59 5.35 5.40
CA VAL A 35 1.49 5.32 6.87
C VAL A 35 1.78 6.69 7.49
N TYR A 36 2.88 7.34 7.08
CA TYR A 36 3.34 8.58 7.72
C TYR A 36 2.36 9.75 7.55
N ARG A 37 1.69 9.83 6.40
CA ARG A 37 0.62 10.79 6.12
C ARG A 37 -0.77 10.25 6.43
N LYS A 38 -0.87 9.07 7.06
CA LYS A 38 -2.12 8.46 7.55
C LYS A 38 -3.14 8.10 6.47
N HIS A 39 -2.76 7.99 5.20
CA HIS A 39 -3.66 7.51 4.14
C HIS A 39 -4.22 6.12 4.46
N ILE A 40 -3.40 5.25 5.06
CA ILE A 40 -3.82 3.91 5.49
C ILE A 40 -5.04 3.91 6.44
N ARG A 41 -5.37 5.03 7.09
CA ARG A 41 -6.51 5.12 8.02
C ARG A 41 -7.87 5.20 7.32
N CYS A 42 -7.91 5.55 6.03
CA CYS A 42 -9.16 5.54 5.26
C CYS A 42 -9.38 4.24 4.47
N MET A 43 -8.48 3.26 4.62
CA MET A 43 -8.54 1.99 3.90
C MET A 43 -9.01 0.86 4.83
N SER A 44 -9.79 -0.08 4.29
CA SER A 44 -10.03 -1.39 4.93
C SER A 44 -8.76 -2.25 4.90
N THR A 45 -8.72 -3.31 5.71
CA THR A 45 -7.62 -4.28 5.68
C THR A 45 -7.47 -4.89 4.29
N GLU A 46 -8.59 -5.18 3.64
CA GLU A 46 -8.66 -5.77 2.32
C GLU A 46 -8.18 -4.80 1.23
N GLN A 47 -8.53 -3.51 1.33
CA GLN A 47 -8.01 -2.46 0.45
C GLN A 47 -6.49 -2.29 0.60
N ILE A 48 -5.96 -2.36 1.82
CA ILE A 48 -4.52 -2.32 2.08
C ILE A 48 -3.84 -3.53 1.46
N ALA A 49 -4.39 -4.73 1.65
CA ALA A 49 -3.84 -5.96 1.08
C ALA A 49 -3.81 -5.90 -0.45
N LEU A 50 -4.89 -5.44 -1.08
CA LEU A 50 -4.97 -5.28 -2.53
C LEU A 50 -3.96 -4.24 -3.03
N TYR A 51 -3.89 -3.06 -2.41
CA TYR A 51 -2.96 -2.01 -2.82
C TYR A 51 -1.50 -2.46 -2.69
N VAL A 52 -1.12 -3.08 -1.57
CA VAL A 52 0.24 -3.58 -1.34
C VAL A 52 0.58 -4.74 -2.29
N PHE A 53 -0.39 -5.61 -2.57
CA PHE A 53 -0.21 -6.65 -3.58
C PHE A 53 0.12 -6.04 -4.94
N LEU A 54 -0.67 -5.06 -5.38
CA LEU A 54 -0.46 -4.37 -6.65
C LEU A 54 0.88 -3.62 -6.68
N GLU A 55 1.30 -2.96 -5.59
CA GLU A 55 2.64 -2.35 -5.46
C GLU A 55 3.78 -3.37 -5.67
N CYS A 56 3.58 -4.62 -5.26
CA CYS A 56 4.58 -5.68 -5.45
C CYS A 56 4.63 -6.22 -6.89
N VAL A 57 3.51 -6.17 -7.62
CA VAL A 57 3.39 -6.81 -8.94
C VAL A 57 3.29 -5.81 -10.11
N SER A 58 3.34 -4.51 -9.82
CA SER A 58 3.32 -3.47 -10.84
C SER A 58 4.71 -3.22 -11.42
N ASP A 59 4.76 -2.73 -12.65
CA ASP A 59 5.98 -2.24 -13.26
C ASP A 59 6.41 -0.85 -12.70
N ALA A 60 7.46 -0.28 -13.29
CA ALA A 60 7.99 1.02 -12.88
C ALA A 60 7.01 2.20 -13.11
N GLU A 61 5.98 2.01 -13.93
CA GLU A 61 4.92 3.00 -14.20
C GLU A 61 3.69 2.77 -13.29
N GLY A 62 3.72 1.76 -12.43
CA GLY A 62 2.62 1.42 -11.54
C GLY A 62 1.50 0.64 -12.23
N LEU A 63 1.77 -0.03 -13.35
CA LEU A 63 0.79 -0.81 -14.10
C LEU A 63 0.84 -2.29 -13.73
N SER A 64 -0.33 -2.90 -13.57
CA SER A 64 -0.48 -4.35 -13.36
C SER A 64 -1.68 -4.90 -14.14
N PHE A 65 -1.56 -6.15 -14.59
CA PHE A 65 -2.52 -6.85 -15.45
C PHE A 65 -3.09 -8.11 -14.80
N TYR A 66 -3.02 -8.22 -13.47
CA TYR A 66 -3.51 -9.39 -12.75
C TYR A 66 -5.02 -9.56 -12.89
N SER A 67 -5.47 -10.79 -13.19
CA SER A 67 -6.89 -11.10 -13.31
C SER A 67 -7.58 -11.14 -11.95
N ASP A 68 -8.91 -10.92 -11.94
CA ASP A 68 -9.72 -10.99 -10.73
C ASP A 68 -9.54 -12.34 -10.03
N GLU A 69 -9.49 -13.44 -10.79
CA GLU A 69 -9.35 -14.80 -10.27
C GLU A 69 -8.01 -15.00 -9.55
N ARG A 70 -6.91 -14.50 -10.11
CA ARG A 70 -5.58 -14.61 -9.49
C ARG A 70 -5.47 -13.77 -8.24
N ILE A 71 -6.02 -12.56 -8.26
CA ILE A 71 -6.03 -11.70 -7.06
C ILE A 71 -6.84 -12.37 -5.95
N CYS A 72 -8.03 -12.91 -6.27
CA CYS A 72 -8.83 -13.65 -5.30
C CYS A 72 -8.11 -14.88 -4.75
N GLU A 73 -7.38 -15.63 -5.58
CA GLU A 73 -6.56 -16.77 -5.16
C GLU A 73 -5.44 -16.36 -4.18
N TYR A 74 -4.66 -15.34 -4.52
CA TYR A 74 -3.52 -14.87 -3.70
C TYR A 74 -3.95 -14.21 -2.39
N LEU A 75 -5.03 -13.43 -2.42
CA LEU A 75 -5.49 -12.65 -1.25
C LEU A 75 -6.59 -13.35 -0.46
N HIS A 76 -7.05 -14.52 -0.91
CA HIS A 76 -8.18 -15.25 -0.34
C HIS A 76 -9.46 -14.40 -0.29
N PHE A 77 -9.68 -13.58 -1.31
CA PHE A 77 -10.87 -12.75 -1.42
C PHE A 77 -12.01 -13.50 -2.11
N SER A 78 -13.25 -13.16 -1.73
CA SER A 78 -14.38 -13.40 -2.62
C SER A 78 -14.34 -12.42 -3.79
N LEU A 79 -14.91 -12.79 -4.94
CA LEU A 79 -14.97 -11.91 -6.11
C LEU A 79 -15.71 -10.59 -5.81
N ASN A 80 -16.83 -10.68 -5.09
CA ASN A 80 -17.59 -9.51 -4.65
C ASN A 80 -16.77 -8.61 -3.69
N GLY A 81 -15.98 -9.22 -2.80
CA GLY A 81 -15.05 -8.50 -1.92
C GLY A 81 -14.02 -7.72 -2.74
N LEU A 82 -13.34 -8.40 -3.68
CA LEU A 82 -12.39 -7.76 -4.59
C LEU A 82 -13.01 -6.56 -5.32
N TRP A 83 -14.21 -6.70 -5.87
CA TRP A 83 -14.88 -5.63 -6.59
C TRP A 83 -15.16 -4.41 -5.70
N LYS A 84 -15.70 -4.65 -4.50
CA LYS A 84 -15.98 -3.60 -3.51
C LYS A 84 -14.71 -2.89 -3.08
N ASP A 85 -13.65 -3.63 -2.73
CA ASP A 85 -12.41 -3.04 -2.25
C ASP A 85 -11.69 -2.27 -3.36
N ARG A 86 -11.69 -2.80 -4.59
CA ARG A 86 -11.20 -2.08 -5.77
C ARG A 86 -11.95 -0.78 -6.00
N GLU A 87 -13.28 -0.78 -5.94
CA GLU A 87 -14.08 0.43 -6.09
C GLU A 87 -13.73 1.47 -5.03
N GLY A 88 -13.60 1.06 -3.76
CA GLY A 88 -13.20 1.99 -2.71
C GLY A 88 -11.78 2.55 -2.88
N LEU A 89 -10.83 1.79 -3.43
CA LEU A 89 -9.50 2.29 -3.79
C LEU A 89 -9.56 3.32 -4.93
N VAL A 90 -10.43 3.09 -5.92
CA VAL A 90 -10.67 4.05 -7.01
C VAL A 90 -11.28 5.34 -6.46
N GLN A 91 -12.31 5.24 -5.62
CA GLN A 91 -12.95 6.40 -4.99
C GLN A 91 -11.98 7.17 -4.08
N GLY A 92 -11.05 6.48 -3.43
CA GLY A 92 -9.99 7.07 -2.61
C GLY A 92 -8.81 7.65 -3.41
N CYS A 93 -8.86 7.62 -4.75
CA CYS A 93 -7.78 8.06 -5.64
C CYS A 93 -6.44 7.36 -5.39
N PHE A 94 -6.47 6.07 -5.01
CA PHE A 94 -5.27 5.25 -4.82
C PHE A 94 -4.85 4.52 -6.08
N LEU A 95 -5.82 4.17 -6.93
CA LEU A 95 -5.59 3.53 -8.22
C LEU A 95 -6.70 3.88 -9.20
N LEU A 96 -6.43 3.68 -10.48
CA LEU A 96 -7.44 3.56 -11.53
C LEU A 96 -7.56 2.10 -11.95
N TYR A 97 -8.75 1.73 -12.42
CA TYR A 97 -8.99 0.41 -12.98
C TYR A 97 -9.80 0.51 -14.26
N SER A 98 -9.29 -0.13 -15.31
CA SER A 98 -10.00 -0.35 -16.57
C SER A 98 -9.57 -1.71 -17.09
N ARG A 99 -10.48 -2.69 -17.09
CA ARG A 99 -10.13 -4.10 -17.37
C ARG A 99 -9.25 -4.21 -18.63
N PRO A 100 -8.07 -4.87 -18.55
CA PRO A 100 -7.51 -5.62 -17.41
C PRO A 100 -6.50 -4.83 -16.55
N ILE A 101 -6.38 -3.52 -16.76
CA ILE A 101 -5.33 -2.67 -16.19
C ILE A 101 -5.71 -2.14 -14.82
N TYR A 102 -4.80 -2.35 -13.88
CA TYR A 102 -4.66 -1.55 -12.68
C TYR A 102 -3.56 -0.52 -12.91
N GLN A 103 -3.83 0.74 -12.57
CA GLN A 103 -2.83 1.81 -12.56
C GLN A 103 -2.77 2.42 -11.16
N LEU A 104 -1.66 2.21 -10.46
CA LEU A 104 -1.43 2.84 -9.17
C LEU A 104 -1.22 4.34 -9.35
N LEU A 105 -1.85 5.12 -8.48
CA LEU A 105 -1.71 6.56 -8.46
C LEU A 105 -0.67 6.98 -7.43
N ASN A 106 -0.07 8.15 -7.65
CA ASN A 106 0.68 8.81 -6.61
C ASN A 106 -0.23 9.08 -5.40
N LEU A 107 0.26 8.78 -4.20
CA LEU A 107 -0.47 9.08 -2.97
C LEU A 107 -0.87 10.56 -2.94
N PRO A 108 -2.13 10.88 -2.61
CA PRO A 108 -2.61 12.25 -2.63
C PRO A 108 -1.80 13.13 -1.67
N GLN A 109 -1.66 14.41 -2.00
CA GLN A 109 -1.14 15.39 -1.06
C GLN A 109 -2.04 15.38 0.20
N PRO A 110 -1.49 15.48 1.42
CA PRO A 110 -2.33 15.66 2.61
C PRO A 110 -3.21 16.89 2.42
N LEU A 111 -4.50 16.76 2.70
CA LEU A 111 -5.35 17.94 2.93
C LEU A 111 -4.70 18.71 4.10
N GLU A 112 -4.33 19.97 3.85
CA GLU A 112 -3.77 20.88 4.86
C GLU A 112 -4.73 21.08 6.03
#